data_AF-A0A8X6PNC2-F1
#
_entry.id   AF-A0A8X6PNC2-F1
#
_cell.length_a   1.000
_cell.length_b   1.000
_cell.length_c   1.000
_cell.angle_alpha   90.00
_cell.angle_beta   90.00
_cell.angle_gamma   90.00
#
_symmetry.space_group_name_H-M   'P 1'
#
loop_
_entity.id
_entity.type
_entity.pdbx_description
1 polymer ?
#
loop_
_entity_poly.entity_id
_entity_poly.type
_entity_poly.pdbx_seq_one_letter_code
_entity_poly.pdbx_strand_id
1 'polypeptide(L)' 'MISSASSSRASTPTHHEDFHVSCKRKREIEKELKTYTDSIDHCQVLIRNLERQGLVNHPIYSNQCDMIQGLMRQRELLT' A
#
# COMPACT_ATOMS: atom_id res chain seq x y z
N MET A 1 -43.96 46.30 0.71
CA MET A 1 -42.81 46.21 -0.21
C MET A 1 -41.97 45.03 0.26
N ILE A 2 -41.74 44.05 -0.63
CA ILE A 2 -41.27 42.71 -0.29
C ILE A 2 -39.74 42.71 -0.16
N SER A 3 -39.30 42.22 1.00
CA SER A 3 -38.13 41.40 1.34
C SER A 3 -36.79 41.54 0.60
N SER A 4 -35.78 41.89 1.41
CA SER A 4 -34.48 41.23 1.59
C SER A 4 -33.95 40.35 0.44
N ALA A 5 -32.87 40.81 -0.20
CA ALA A 5 -31.97 39.94 -0.95
C ALA A 5 -30.78 39.56 -0.06
N SER A 6 -30.75 38.28 0.29
CA SER A 6 -29.71 37.59 1.04
C SER A 6 -28.47 37.29 0.20
N SER A 7 -27.42 36.90 0.94
CA SER A 7 -26.44 35.86 0.60
C SER A 7 -25.15 36.27 -0.14
N SER A 8 -24.14 36.56 0.68
CA SER A 8 -23.01 35.65 0.94
C SER A 8 -22.70 34.58 -0.11
N ARG A 9 -21.54 34.67 -0.77
CA ARG A 9 -20.36 33.82 -0.49
C ARG A 9 -19.25 34.15 -1.48
N ALA A 10 -18.14 34.66 -0.93
CA ALA A 10 -16.87 34.71 -1.65
C ALA A 10 -16.43 33.27 -1.95
N SER A 11 -16.01 33.07 -3.20
CA SER A 11 -15.53 31.83 -3.79
C SER A 11 -14.17 31.42 -3.23
N THR A 12 -14.03 30.17 -2.79
CA THR A 12 -12.75 29.44 -2.83
C THR A 12 -12.99 27.95 -3.06
N PRO A 13 -12.85 27.44 -4.31
CA PRO A 13 -12.92 26.02 -4.62
C PRO A 13 -11.50 25.44 -4.76
N THR A 14 -10.63 25.62 -3.77
CA THR A 14 -9.28 24.99 -3.77
C THR A 14 -9.24 23.68 -2.97
N HIS A 15 -10.18 23.48 -2.04
CA HIS A 15 -10.18 22.30 -1.16
C HIS A 15 -10.54 20.97 -1.84
N HIS A 16 -11.16 20.99 -3.03
CA HIS A 16 -11.68 19.78 -3.66
C HIS A 16 -10.60 19.01 -4.44
N GLU A 17 -9.73 19.71 -5.19
CA GLU A 17 -8.67 19.07 -5.96
C GLU A 17 -7.59 18.44 -5.06
N ASP A 18 -7.15 19.15 -4.02
CA ASP A 18 -6.17 18.63 -3.05
C ASP A 18 -6.68 17.40 -2.30
N PHE A 19 -7.97 17.40 -1.95
CA PHE A 19 -8.62 16.26 -1.30
C PHE A 19 -8.71 15.05 -2.24
N HIS A 20 -9.08 15.26 -3.51
CA HIS A 20 -9.10 14.19 -4.50
C HIS A 20 -7.71 13.60 -4.77
N VAL A 21 -6.68 14.44 -4.86
CA VAL A 21 -5.28 13.99 -5.02
C VAL A 21 -4.83 13.19 -3.79
N SER A 22 -5.16 13.64 -2.58
CA SER A 22 -4.87 12.93 -1.33
C SER A 22 -5.58 11.57 -1.25
N CYS A 23 -6.88 11.51 -1.58
CA CYS A 23 -7.63 10.26 -1.61
C CYS A 23 -7.12 9.28 -2.67
N LYS A 24 -6.74 9.78 -3.85
CA LYS A 24 -6.15 8.95 -4.91
C LYS A 24 -4.82 8.35 -4.46
N ARG A 25 -3.92 9.17 -3.88
CA ARG A 25 -2.63 8.72 -3.36
C ARG A 25 -2.78 7.70 -2.23
N LYS A 26 -3.72 7.93 -1.30
CA LYS A 26 -4.03 6.95 -0.25
C LYS A 26 -4.44 5.59 -0.84
N ARG A 27 -5.32 5.60 -1.85
CA ARG A 27 -5.77 4.37 -2.53
C ARG A 27 -4.63 3.64 -3.24
N GLU A 28 -3.66 4.38 -3.79
CA GLU A 28 -2.46 3.81 -4.42
C GLU A 28 -1.57 3.13 -3.38
N ILE A 29 -1.31 3.79 -2.25
CA ILE A 29 -0.54 3.23 -1.13
C ILE A 29 -1.22 1.95 -0.58
N GLU A 30 -2.54 1.97 -0.38
CA GLU A 30 -3.29 0.78 0.08
C GLU A 30 -3.17 -0.40 -0.88
N LYS A 31 -3.19 -0.15 -2.20
CA LYS A 31 -2.97 -1.20 -3.21
C LYS A 31 -1.56 -1.75 -3.14
N GLU A 32 -0.57 -0.88 -3.02
CA GLU A 32 0.83 -1.28 -2.97
C GLU A 32 1.16 -2.08 -1.71
N LEU A 33 0.63 -1.65 -0.55
CA LEU A 33 0.70 -2.40 0.71
C LEU A 33 0.08 -3.80 0.59
N LYS A 34 -1.05 -3.91 -0.12
CA LYS A 34 -1.67 -5.22 -0.40
C LYS A 34 -0.76 -6.08 -1.27
N THR A 35 -0.20 -5.52 -2.34
CA THR A 35 0.73 -6.25 -3.22
C THR A 35 1.96 -6.77 -2.47
N TYR A 36 2.55 -5.97 -1.59
CA TYR A 36 3.67 -6.44 -0.76
C TYR A 36 3.26 -7.56 0.19
N THR A 37 2.08 -7.46 0.80
CA THR A 37 1.56 -8.51 1.69
C THR A 37 1.33 -9.82 0.95
N ASP A 38 0.65 -9.77 -0.20
CA ASP A 38 0.39 -10.95 -1.04
C ASP A 38 1.71 -11.60 -1.50
N SER A 39 2.73 -10.79 -1.82
CA SER A 39 4.07 -11.27 -2.23
C SER A 39 4.81 -11.95 -1.08
N ILE A 40 4.73 -11.39 0.14
CA ILE A 40 5.33 -11.99 1.34
C ILE A 40 4.70 -13.35 1.62
N ASP A 41 3.36 -13.45 1.58
CA ASP A 41 2.63 -14.69 1.81
C ASP A 41 3.03 -15.76 0.78
N HIS A 42 3.18 -15.38 -0.49
CA HIS A 42 3.66 -16.30 -1.52
C HIS A 42 5.07 -16.84 -1.23
N CYS A 43 6.01 -15.96 -0.85
CA CYS A 43 7.37 -16.38 -0.48
C CYS A 43 7.36 -17.33 0.73
N GLN A 44 6.51 -17.06 1.73
CA GLN A 44 6.39 -17.94 2.90
C GLN A 44 5.90 -19.35 2.53
N VAL A 45 4.95 -19.46 1.59
CA VAL A 45 4.51 -20.76 1.08
C VAL A 45 5.67 -21.51 0.41
N LEU A 46 6.48 -20.82 -0.39
CA LEU A 46 7.66 -21.41 -1.02
C LEU A 46 8.69 -21.89 0.00
N ILE A 47 8.99 -21.08 1.02
CA ILE A 47 9.88 -21.46 2.12
C ILE A 47 9.41 -22.73 2.81
N ARG A 48 8.12 -22.81 3.19
CA ARG A 48 7.54 -24.00 3.83
C ARG A 48 7.65 -25.24 2.93
N ASN A 49 7.49 -25.07 1.62
CA ASN A 49 7.64 -26.16 0.66
C ASN A 49 9.09 -26.63 0.54
N LEU A 50 10.06 -25.70 0.60
CA LEU A 50 11.49 -26.01 0.59
C LEU A 50 11.92 -26.71 1.90
N GLU A 51 11.39 -26.28 3.04
CA GLU A 51 11.62 -26.93 4.35
C GLU A 51 11.13 -28.37 4.35
N ARG A 52 9.92 -28.61 3.84
CA ARG A 52 9.37 -29.97 3.70
C ARG A 52 10.20 -30.87 2.78
N GLN A 53 10.89 -30.30 1.80
CA GLN A 53 11.78 -31.02 0.90
C GLN A 53 13.21 -31.15 1.45
N GLY A 54 13.50 -30.61 2.64
CA GLY A 54 14.85 -30.61 3.21
C GLY A 54 15.84 -29.70 2.47
N LEU A 55 15.35 -28.75 1.67
CA LEU A 55 16.15 -27.85 0.83
C LEU A 55 16.56 -26.55 1.55
N VAL A 56 16.65 -26.58 2.88
CA VAL A 56 16.99 -25.38 3.70
C VAL A 56 18.39 -24.84 3.43
N ASN A 57 19.31 -25.69 2.97
CA ASN A 57 20.66 -25.29 2.57
C ASN A 57 20.76 -24.94 1.08
N HIS A 58 19.66 -25.04 0.33
CA HIS A 58 19.65 -24.72 -1.09
C HIS A 58 19.64 -23.20 -1.26
N PRO A 59 20.38 -22.62 -2.23
CA PRO A 59 20.40 -21.17 -2.46
C PRO A 59 19.02 -20.54 -2.68
N ILE A 60 18.06 -21.32 -3.20
CA ILE A 60 16.67 -20.86 -3.35
C ILE A 60 16.07 -20.51 -1.98
N TYR A 61 16.37 -21.27 -0.91
CA TYR A 61 15.86 -20.98 0.42
C TYR A 61 16.35 -19.63 0.93
N SER A 62 17.66 -19.36 0.85
CA SER A 62 18.21 -18.06 1.26
C SER A 62 17.64 -16.91 0.43
N ASN A 63 17.52 -17.10 -0.88
CA ASN A 63 16.95 -16.08 -1.78
C ASN A 63 15.49 -15.75 -1.41
N GLN A 64 14.68 -16.74 -1.03
CA GLN A 64 13.31 -16.49 -0.59
C GLN A 64 13.27 -15.73 0.74
N CYS A 65 14.16 -16.05 1.69
CA CYS A 65 14.29 -15.31 2.94
C CYS A 65 14.69 -13.83 2.70
N ASP A 66 15.67 -13.59 1.83
CA ASP A 66 16.11 -12.24 1.47
C ASP A 66 14.98 -11.45 0.78
N MET A 67 14.21 -12.11 -0.09
CA MET A 67 13.05 -11.50 -0.75
C MET A 67 11.97 -11.09 0.26
N ILE A 68 11.68 -11.93 1.25
CA ILE A 68 10.75 -11.57 2.34
C ILE A 68 11.27 -10.34 3.11
N GLN A 69 12.55 -10.32 3.49
CA GLN A 69 13.12 -9.17 4.20
C GLN A 69 13.02 -7.88 3.36
N GLY A 70 13.30 -7.96 2.06
CA GLY A 70 13.16 -6.83 1.15
C GLY A 70 11.72 -6.32 1.08
N LEU A 71 10.75 -7.22 0.90
CA LEU A 71 9.34 -6.87 0.84
C LEU A 71 8.81 -6.28 2.15
N MET A 72 9.26 -6.81 3.31
CA MET A 72 8.89 -6.26 4.62
C MET A 72 9.40 -4.82 4.79
N ARG A 73 10.65 -4.54 4.37
CA ARG A 73 11.20 -3.17 4.39
C ARG A 73 10.42 -2.23 3.48
N GLN A 74 10.10 -2.65 2.25
CA GLN A 74 9.30 -1.83 1.33
C GLN A 74 7.91 -1.54 1.90
N ARG A 75 7.28 -2.53 2.56
CA ARG A 75 6.00 -2.33 3.24
C ARG A 75 6.10 -1.31 4.38
N GLU A 76 7.15 -1.38 5.19
CA GLU A 76 7.37 -0.43 6.29
C GLU A 76 7.55 1.01 5.79
N LEU A 77 8.20 1.22 4.64
CA LEU A 77 8.34 2.56 4.03
C LEU A 77 7.01 3.17 3.57
N LEU A 78 5.97 2.36 3.42
CA LEU A 78 4.63 2.80 3.00
C LEU A 78 3.62 2.90 4.15
N THR A 79 4.02 2.56 5.38
CA THR A 79 3.15 2.56 6.57
C THR A 79 3.40 3.79 7.42
#